data_AF-A0A951XGB8-F1
#
_entry.id   AF-A0A951XGB8-F1
#
_cell.length_a   1.000
_cell.length_b   1.000
_cell.length_c   1.000
_cell.angle_alpha   90.00
_cell.angle_beta   90.00
_cell.angle_gamma   90.00
#
_symmetry.space_group_name_H-M   'P 1'
#
loop_
_entity.id
_entity.type
_entity.pdbx_description
1 polymer ?
#
loop_
_entity_poly.entity_id
_entity_poly.type
_entity_poly.pdbx_seq_one_letter_code
_entity_poly.pdbx_strand_id
1 'polypeptide(L)'
;MNRTWKVVLAFAGVFLCGAVFGGFLSLRLAGERVGREGFNGKPSVNQFVPMLLRRYEARLELTQEQLEKIRPIVKTAEEELRQMRRDNFGRSMAVADDMNAKISELLTPEQRDKLATMKQEWRDRWQSERNRRLRDRDRPPPPPAP
;
A
#
# COMPACT_ATOMS: atom_id res chain seq x y z
N MET A 1 -40.13 21.80 4.16
CA MET A 1 -38.93 21.24 4.81
C MET A 1 -38.08 20.49 3.76
N ASN A 2 -37.65 21.18 2.67
CA ASN A 2 -37.17 20.50 1.45
C ASN A 2 -35.87 21.12 0.88
N ARG A 3 -35.26 22.09 1.57
CA ARG A 3 -34.03 22.77 1.09
C ARG A 3 -32.77 21.99 1.45
N THR A 4 -32.72 21.37 2.62
CA THR A 4 -31.52 20.72 3.15
C THR A 4 -31.08 19.50 2.34
N TRP A 5 -32.02 18.66 1.88
CA TRP A 5 -31.69 17.54 0.99
C TRP A 5 -31.11 18.04 -0.34
N LYS A 6 -31.73 19.03 -0.99
CA LYS A 6 -31.21 19.59 -2.25
C LYS A 6 -29.79 20.13 -2.10
N VAL A 7 -29.48 20.72 -0.95
CA VAL A 7 -28.13 21.19 -0.61
C VAL A 7 -27.16 20.03 -0.39
N VAL A 8 -27.56 18.98 0.33
CA VAL A 8 -26.75 17.76 0.52
C VAL A 8 -26.47 17.05 -0.82
N LEU A 9 -27.46 16.97 -1.71
CA LEU A 9 -27.29 16.42 -3.07
C LEU A 9 -26.34 17.27 -3.92
N ALA A 10 -26.41 18.60 -3.80
CA ALA A 10 -25.50 19.49 -4.50
C ALA A 10 -24.05 19.32 -4.02
N PHE A 11 -23.83 19.25 -2.71
CA PHE A 11 -22.48 19.00 -2.16
C PHE A 11 -21.95 17.60 -2.50
N ALA A 12 -22.78 16.58 -2.46
CA ALA A 12 -22.41 15.23 -2.89
C ALA A 12 -22.02 15.20 -4.37
N GLY A 13 -22.74 15.94 -5.23
CA GLY A 13 -22.41 16.09 -6.64
C GLY A 13 -21.07 16.79 -6.88
N VAL A 14 -20.81 17.89 -6.18
CA VAL A 14 -19.52 18.62 -6.27
C VAL A 14 -18.36 17.75 -5.79
N PHE A 15 -18.54 16.97 -4.73
CA PHE A 15 -17.51 16.06 -4.21
C PHE A 15 -17.23 14.89 -5.18
N LEU A 16 -18.27 14.31 -5.79
CA LEU A 16 -18.13 13.29 -6.84
C LEU A 16 -17.38 13.84 -8.07
N CYS A 17 -17.74 15.03 -8.54
CA CYS A 17 -17.03 15.68 -9.64
C CYS A 17 -15.57 15.96 -9.28
N GLY A 18 -15.30 16.45 -8.07
CA GLY A 18 -13.94 16.67 -7.56
C GLY A 18 -13.11 15.38 -7.46
N ALA A 19 -13.71 14.26 -7.05
CA ALA A 19 -13.05 12.96 -6.97
C ALA A 19 -12.73 12.38 -8.36
N VAL A 20 -13.63 12.56 -9.33
CA VAL A 20 -13.40 12.14 -10.73
C VAL A 20 -12.31 13.00 -11.38
N PHE A 21 -12.37 14.33 -11.24
CA PHE A 21 -11.35 15.23 -11.79
C PHE A 21 -9.99 15.06 -11.11
N GLY A 22 -9.95 15.02 -9.77
CA GLY A 22 -8.72 14.80 -9.01
C GLY A 22 -8.11 13.43 -9.26
N GLY A 23 -8.93 12.38 -9.32
CA GLY A 23 -8.50 11.02 -9.62
C GLY A 23 -7.97 10.87 -11.05
N PHE A 24 -8.69 11.39 -12.05
CA PHE A 24 -8.30 11.30 -13.46
C PHE A 24 -7.05 12.15 -13.77
N LEU A 25 -6.95 13.35 -13.21
CA LEU A 25 -5.78 14.23 -13.38
C LEU A 25 -4.55 13.68 -12.65
N SER A 26 -4.72 13.11 -11.45
CA SER A 26 -3.65 12.43 -10.72
C SER A 26 -3.15 11.19 -11.46
N LEU A 27 -4.04 10.41 -12.08
CA LEU A 27 -3.65 9.24 -12.88
C LEU A 27 -2.93 9.62 -14.18
N ARG A 28 -3.33 10.73 -14.82
CA ARG A 28 -2.70 11.24 -16.05
C ARG A 28 -1.33 11.89 -15.80
N LEU A 29 -1.21 12.74 -14.77
CA LEU A 29 0.06 13.41 -14.43
C LEU A 29 1.07 12.48 -13.74
N ALA A 30 0.59 11.46 -13.01
CA ALA A 30 1.46 10.39 -12.52
C ALA A 30 1.92 9.46 -13.66
N GLY A 31 1.12 9.31 -14.74
CA GLY A 31 1.46 8.44 -15.88
C GLY A 31 2.74 8.85 -16.63
N GLU A 32 3.06 10.14 -16.70
CA GLU A 32 4.23 10.64 -17.43
C GLU A 32 5.49 10.85 -16.58
N ARG A 33 5.37 10.94 -15.24
CA ARG A 33 6.54 11.05 -14.33
C ARG A 33 6.77 9.82 -13.45
N VAL A 34 5.79 8.92 -13.36
CA VAL A 34 5.93 7.62 -12.68
C VAL A 34 6.02 6.54 -13.75
N GLY A 35 7.06 6.64 -14.57
CA GLY A 35 7.51 5.49 -15.35
C GLY A 35 7.82 4.36 -14.39
N ARG A 36 6.97 3.33 -14.39
CA ARG A 36 7.16 1.88 -14.06
C ARG A 36 8.04 1.41 -12.89
N GLU A 37 8.72 2.28 -12.12
CA GLU A 37 9.72 1.88 -11.12
C GLU A 37 9.48 2.50 -9.72
N GLY A 38 8.60 3.49 -9.59
CA GLY A 38 8.55 4.33 -8.37
C GLY A 38 7.65 3.89 -7.21
N PHE A 39 6.68 2.98 -7.40
CA PHE A 39 5.70 2.68 -6.32
C PHE A 39 5.38 1.19 -6.09
N ASN A 40 5.75 0.29 -7.01
CA ASN A 40 5.39 -1.14 -6.93
C ASN A 40 6.59 -2.10 -6.73
N GLY A 41 7.82 -1.60 -6.77
CA GLY A 41 9.03 -2.39 -6.56
C GLY A 41 9.62 -2.14 -5.17
N LYS A 42 8.92 -2.49 -4.09
CA LYS A 42 9.66 -2.67 -2.84
C LYS A 42 10.64 -3.83 -3.09
N PRO A 43 11.95 -3.65 -2.82
CA PRO A 43 12.89 -4.75 -2.88
C PRO A 43 12.28 -5.94 -2.16
N SER A 44 12.38 -7.12 -2.77
CA SER A 44 12.00 -8.36 -2.08
C SER A 44 12.59 -8.33 -0.68
N VAL A 45 11.90 -8.88 0.32
CA VAL A 45 12.38 -8.81 1.71
C VAL A 45 13.82 -9.34 1.83
N ASN A 46 14.20 -10.32 0.98
CA ASN A 46 15.56 -10.85 0.88
C ASN A 46 16.56 -9.95 0.11
N GLN A 47 16.09 -8.89 -0.55
CA GLN A 47 16.90 -7.95 -1.33
C GLN A 47 17.25 -6.67 -0.55
N PHE A 48 16.63 -6.40 0.60
CA PHE A 48 16.90 -5.19 1.39
C PHE A 48 18.36 -5.13 1.86
N VAL A 49 18.82 -6.18 2.55
CA VAL A 49 20.20 -6.29 3.06
C VAL A 49 21.24 -6.18 1.94
N PRO A 50 21.22 -6.99 0.86
CA PRO A 50 22.24 -6.90 -0.17
C PRO A 50 22.21 -5.58 -0.94
N MET A 51 21.04 -4.96 -1.12
CA MET A 51 20.93 -3.66 -1.78
C MET A 51 21.51 -2.53 -0.94
N LEU A 52 21.22 -2.52 0.36
CA LEU A 52 21.73 -1.50 1.27
C LEU A 52 23.25 -1.63 1.43
N LEU A 53 23.76 -2.86 1.59
CA LEU A 53 25.20 -3.11 1.70
C LEU A 53 25.94 -2.68 0.42
N ARG A 54 25.45 -3.05 -0.78
CA ARG A 54 26.04 -2.58 -2.05
C ARG A 54 26.06 -1.06 -2.16
N ARG A 55 24.99 -0.39 -1.72
CA ARG A 55 24.92 1.07 -1.72
C ARG A 55 25.92 1.70 -0.75
N TYR A 56 26.13 1.10 0.41
CA TYR A 56 27.08 1.58 1.40
C TYR A 56 28.53 1.33 0.97
N GLU A 57 28.82 0.14 0.45
CA GLU A 57 30.09 -0.19 -0.17
C GLU A 57 30.47 0.82 -1.26
N ALA A 58 29.57 1.07 -2.21
CA ALA A 58 29.85 1.96 -3.34
C ALA A 58 29.95 3.46 -2.97
N ARG A 59 29.33 3.91 -1.87
CA ARG A 59 29.28 5.33 -1.48
C ARG A 59 30.23 5.70 -0.35
N LEU A 60 30.59 4.73 0.49
CA LEU A 60 31.44 4.93 1.65
C LEU A 60 32.78 4.21 1.50
N GLU A 61 33.01 3.54 0.37
CA GLU A 61 34.24 2.82 0.04
C GLU A 61 34.64 1.86 1.16
N LEU A 62 33.67 1.10 1.66
CA LEU A 62 33.86 0.22 2.80
C LEU A 62 34.85 -0.91 2.48
N THR A 63 35.77 -1.15 3.40
CA THR A 63 36.64 -2.33 3.36
C THR A 63 35.85 -3.61 3.63
N GLN A 64 36.41 -4.75 3.21
CA GLN A 64 35.78 -6.06 3.44
C GLN A 64 35.54 -6.35 4.93
N GLU A 65 36.49 -5.98 5.80
CA GLU A 65 36.35 -6.15 7.25
C GLU A 65 35.20 -5.30 7.83
N GLN A 66 35.01 -4.08 7.32
CA GLN A 66 33.88 -3.23 7.72
C GLN A 66 32.55 -3.80 7.24
N LEU A 67 32.49 -4.33 6.01
CA LEU A 67 31.29 -4.98 5.49
C LEU A 67 30.88 -6.20 6.31
N GLU A 68 31.84 -7.01 6.76
CA GLU A 68 31.58 -8.16 7.62
C GLU A 68 30.97 -7.77 8.98
N LYS A 69 31.42 -6.64 9.55
CA LYS A 69 30.87 -6.09 10.80
C LYS A 69 29.50 -5.41 10.62
N ILE A 70 29.26 -4.76 9.48
CA ILE A 70 28.01 -4.02 9.20
C ILE A 70 26.87 -4.97 8.80
N ARG A 71 27.17 -6.06 8.09
CA ARG A 71 26.16 -7.03 7.62
C ARG A 71 25.22 -7.54 8.73
N PRO A 72 25.67 -8.01 9.91
CA PRO A 72 24.77 -8.45 10.97
C PRO A 72 23.87 -7.31 11.50
N ILE A 73 24.38 -6.07 11.58
CA ILE A 73 23.60 -4.91 12.03
C ILE A 73 22.41 -4.66 11.09
N VAL A 74 22.67 -4.65 9.78
CA VAL A 74 21.63 -4.44 8.76
C VAL A 74 20.60 -5.58 8.77
N LYS A 75 21.05 -6.81 9.01
CA LYS A 75 20.16 -7.98 9.10
C LYS A 75 19.22 -7.88 10.31
N THR A 76 19.73 -7.53 11.48
CA THR A 76 18.90 -7.30 12.68
C THR A 76 17.87 -6.20 12.44
N ALA A 77 18.27 -5.07 11.84
CA ALA A 77 17.35 -4.00 11.50
C ALA A 77 16.27 -4.44 10.49
N GLU A 78 16.59 -5.29 9.52
CA GLU A 78 15.60 -5.86 8.60
C GLU A 78 14.55 -6.68 9.35
N GLU A 79 14.97 -7.52 10.29
CA GLU A 79 14.09 -8.37 11.11
C GLU A 79 13.16 -7.53 11.98
N GLU A 80 13.67 -6.50 12.65
CA GLU A 80 12.88 -5.54 13.43
C GLU A 80 11.85 -4.83 12.55
N LEU A 81 12.25 -4.31 11.38
CA LEU A 81 11.34 -3.67 10.44
C LEU A 81 10.27 -4.64 9.93
N ARG A 82 10.59 -5.93 9.75
CA ARG A 82 9.61 -6.97 9.38
C ARG A 82 8.61 -7.22 10.50
N GLN A 83 9.05 -7.21 11.76
CA GLN A 83 8.16 -7.34 12.90
C GLN A 83 7.22 -6.14 13.01
N MET A 84 7.76 -4.92 12.99
CA MET A 84 6.97 -3.69 13.03
C MET A 84 5.91 -3.65 11.91
N ARG A 85 6.25 -4.07 10.69
CA ARG A 85 5.28 -4.14 9.59
C ARG A 85 4.14 -5.11 9.87
N ARG A 86 4.42 -6.26 10.48
CA ARG A 86 3.39 -7.25 10.84
C ARG A 86 2.47 -6.72 11.95
N ASP A 87 3.06 -6.15 12.99
CA ASP A 87 2.31 -5.65 14.15
C ASP A 87 1.43 -4.45 13.76
N ASN A 88 2.00 -3.51 13.00
CA ASN A 88 1.27 -2.33 12.53
C ASN A 88 0.12 -2.72 11.60
N PHE A 89 0.30 -3.74 10.74
CA PHE A 89 -0.77 -4.19 9.84
C PHE A 89 -1.99 -4.68 10.63
N GLY A 90 -1.79 -5.55 11.63
CA GLY A 90 -2.87 -6.03 12.48
C GLY A 90 -3.57 -4.89 13.22
N ARG A 91 -2.79 -3.96 13.77
CA ARG A 91 -3.33 -2.79 14.48
C ARG A 91 -4.15 -1.88 13.57
N SER A 92 -3.68 -1.62 12.35
CA SER A 92 -4.42 -0.82 11.35
C SER A 92 -5.74 -1.48 10.97
N MET A 93 -5.78 -2.81 10.80
CA MET A 93 -7.03 -3.53 10.52
C MET A 93 -8.03 -3.41 11.67
N ALA A 94 -7.58 -3.56 12.91
CA ALA A 94 -8.44 -3.41 14.09
C ALA A 94 -9.03 -1.99 14.20
N VAL A 95 -8.22 -0.95 13.95
CA VAL A 95 -8.71 0.44 13.93
C VAL A 95 -9.75 0.66 12.82
N ALA A 96 -9.53 0.09 11.63
CA ALA A 96 -10.49 0.19 10.54
C ALA A 96 -11.81 -0.52 10.85
N ASP A 97 -11.77 -1.68 11.53
CA ASP A 97 -12.97 -2.39 11.94
C ASP A 97 -13.76 -1.64 13.02
N ASP A 98 -13.09 -1.10 14.03
CA ASP A 98 -13.71 -0.26 15.07
C ASP A 98 -14.38 0.99 14.46
N MET A 99 -13.68 1.69 13.57
CA MET A 99 -14.24 2.83 12.85
C MET A 99 -15.49 2.45 12.06
N ASN A 100 -15.46 1.33 11.32
CA ASN A 100 -16.61 0.87 10.56
C ASN A 100 -17.79 0.46 11.45
N ALA A 101 -17.53 -0.11 12.63
CA ALA A 101 -18.59 -0.44 13.60
C ALA A 101 -19.31 0.83 14.07
N LYS A 102 -18.55 1.86 14.47
CA LYS A 102 -19.09 3.16 14.88
C LYS A 102 -19.86 3.86 13.76
N ILE A 103 -19.38 3.78 12.52
CA ILE A 103 -20.11 4.32 11.36
C ILE A 103 -21.43 3.56 11.18
N SER A 104 -21.43 2.23 11.25
CA SER A 104 -22.61 1.38 11.06
C SER A 104 -23.77 1.76 11.99
N GLU A 105 -23.48 2.15 13.23
CA GLU A 105 -24.49 2.59 14.20
C GLU A 105 -25.31 3.79 13.70
N LEU A 106 -24.70 4.67 12.91
CA LEU A 106 -25.31 5.89 12.37
C LEU A 106 -26.02 5.68 11.02
N LEU A 107 -25.93 4.49 10.43
CA LEU A 107 -26.47 4.17 9.11
C LEU A 107 -27.87 3.57 9.17
N THR A 108 -28.66 3.81 8.12
CA THR A 108 -29.91 3.07 7.88
C THR A 108 -29.63 1.61 7.53
N PRO A 109 -30.59 0.69 7.64
CA PRO A 109 -30.40 -0.72 7.28
C PRO A 109 -29.82 -0.90 5.86
N GLU A 110 -30.36 -0.19 4.88
CA GLU A 110 -29.92 -0.29 3.47
C GLU A 110 -28.48 0.23 3.29
N GLN A 111 -28.09 1.25 4.05
CA GLN A 111 -26.73 1.79 4.04
C GLN A 111 -25.74 0.84 4.73
N ARG A 112 -26.16 0.12 5.77
CA ARG A 112 -25.34 -0.91 6.44
C ARG A 112 -25.03 -2.06 5.48
N ASP A 113 -26.01 -2.51 4.72
CA ASP A 113 -25.81 -3.55 3.71
C ASP A 113 -24.81 -3.09 2.64
N LYS A 114 -24.91 -1.84 2.18
CA LYS A 114 -23.94 -1.26 1.24
C LYS A 114 -22.53 -1.17 1.84
N LEU A 115 -22.40 -0.77 3.11
CA LEU A 115 -21.12 -0.74 3.79
C LEU A 115 -20.52 -2.15 3.92
N ALA A 116 -21.34 -3.17 4.21
CA ALA A 116 -20.89 -4.56 4.30
C ALA A 116 -20.32 -5.06 2.97
N THR A 117 -20.99 -4.77 1.85
CA THR A 117 -20.50 -5.08 0.50
C THR A 117 -19.18 -4.37 0.20
N MET A 118 -19.07 -3.07 0.51
CA MET A 118 -17.83 -2.31 0.33
C MET A 118 -16.67 -2.90 1.14
N LYS A 119 -16.90 -3.31 2.39
CA LYS A 119 -15.90 -3.98 3.23
C LYS A 119 -15.45 -5.30 2.60
N GLN A 120 -16.37 -6.08 2.05
CA GLN A 120 -16.06 -7.35 1.40
C GLN A 120 -15.22 -7.14 0.13
N GLU A 121 -15.63 -6.24 -0.76
CA GLU A 121 -14.85 -5.91 -1.97
C GLU A 121 -13.43 -5.46 -1.64
N TRP A 122 -13.27 -4.61 -0.62
CA TRP A 122 -11.95 -4.20 -0.17
C TRP A 122 -11.13 -5.39 0.30
N ARG A 123 -11.68 -6.28 1.14
CA ARG A 123 -10.97 -7.48 1.59
C ARG A 123 -10.56 -8.37 0.42
N ASP A 124 -11.43 -8.57 -0.55
CA ASP A 124 -11.16 -9.42 -1.71
C ASP A 124 -10.08 -8.81 -2.62
N ARG A 125 -10.13 -7.49 -2.84
CA ARG A 125 -9.06 -6.77 -3.56
C ARG A 125 -7.72 -6.86 -2.83
N TRP A 126 -7.72 -6.71 -1.51
CA TRP A 126 -6.50 -6.85 -0.70
C TRP A 126 -5.94 -8.28 -0.73
N GLN A 127 -6.80 -9.30 -0.65
CA GLN A 127 -6.38 -10.70 -0.71
C GLN A 127 -5.89 -11.10 -2.10
N SER A 128 -6.59 -10.69 -3.16
CA SER A 128 -6.17 -10.96 -4.54
C SER A 128 -4.84 -10.28 -4.87
N GLU A 129 -4.64 -9.03 -4.47
CA GLU A 129 -3.36 -8.34 -4.65
C GLU A 129 -2.23 -9.01 -3.84
N ARG A 130 -2.51 -9.46 -2.61
CA ARG A 130 -1.54 -10.24 -1.83
C ARG A 130 -1.18 -11.55 -2.54
N ASN A 131 -2.17 -12.29 -3.02
CA ASN A 131 -1.96 -13.56 -3.72
C ASN A 131 -1.22 -13.38 -5.03
N ARG A 132 -1.53 -12.31 -5.79
CA ARG A 132 -0.79 -11.92 -6.99
C ARG A 132 0.69 -11.67 -6.68
N ARG A 133 0.99 -10.93 -5.61
CA ARG A 133 2.38 -10.67 -5.19
C ARG A 133 3.14 -11.93 -4.81
N LEU A 134 2.47 -12.89 -4.17
CA LEU A 134 3.07 -14.19 -3.87
C LEU A 134 3.39 -14.95 -5.16
N ARG A 135 2.47 -14.98 -6.12
CA ARG A 135 2.69 -15.60 -7.44
C ARG A 135 3.82 -14.93 -8.22
N ASP A 136 3.88 -13.59 -8.22
CA ASP A 136 4.93 -12.84 -8.90
C ASP A 136 6.31 -13.08 -8.26
N ARG A 137 6.37 -13.34 -6.94
CA ARG A 137 7.62 -13.71 -6.25
C ARG A 137 8.14 -15.08 -6.68
N ASP A 138 7.26 -16.04 -6.91
CA ASP A 138 7.63 -17.41 -7.28
C ASP A 138 7.83 -17.58 -8.80
N ARG A 139 7.62 -16.52 -9.58
CA ARG A 139 7.82 -16.53 -11.03
C ARG A 139 9.32 -16.47 -11.36
N PRO A 140 9.86 -17.39 -12.17
CA PRO A 140 11.24 -17.31 -12.63
C PRO A 140 11.45 -16.00 -13.42
N PRO A 141 12.63 -15.36 -13.29
CA PRO A 141 12.93 -14.14 -14.03
C PRO A 141 12.78 -14.39 -15.54
N PRO A 142 12.33 -13.38 -16.31
CA PRO A 142 12.23 -13.52 -17.76
C PRO A 142 13.61 -13.86 -18.35
N PRO A 143 13.68 -14.71 -19.39
CA PRO A 143 14.93 -15.00 -20.07
C PRO A 143 15.56 -13.70 -20.57
N PRO A 144 16.90 -13.58 -20.55
CA PRO A 144 17.59 -12.41 -21.08
C PRO A 144 17.16 -12.18 -22.53
N ALA A 145 16.90 -10.92 -22.89
CA ALA A 145 16.56 -10.54 -24.25
C ALA A 145 17.71 -10.94 -25.22
N PRO A 146 17.40 -11.37 -26.46
CA PRO A 146 18.40 -11.74 -27.45
C PRO A 146 19.25 -10.55 -27.90
#